data_AF-A0A399Z6V9-F1
#
_entry.id   AF-A0A399Z6V9-F1
#
_cell.length_a   1.000
_cell.length_b   1.000
_cell.length_c   1.000
_cell.angle_alpha   90.00
_cell.angle_beta   90.00
_cell.angle_gamma   90.00
#
_symmetry.space_group_name_H-M   'P 1'
#
loop_
_entity.id
_entity.type
_entity.pdbx_description
1 polymer ?
#
loop_
_entity_poly.entity_id
_entity_poly.type
_entity_poly.pdbx_seq_one_letter_code
_entity_poly.pdbx_strand_id
1 'polypeptide(L)'
;MSLPTQPLRDEHAGLFPSVDRIKQTAELIGKASSEEICKGLEDVYDFLAHHLKIHAGAEEAALYPVVQKLLGSPDATKTMSRDHMEIGRYIDELAALKQCPSDGKFSPEHSESLRRVLYGVYALVKIHFEKEEEVYLPILDQRMTAEEVREMYTKMEAAAHEAMQALAG
;
A
#
# COMPACT_ATOMS: atom_id res chain seq x y z
N MET A 1 15.72 -8.66 22.66
CA MET A 1 14.25 -8.83 22.74
C MET A 1 13.70 -8.25 21.45
N SER A 2 12.66 -8.85 20.85
CA SER A 2 11.99 -8.23 19.69
C SER A 2 11.34 -6.91 20.11
N LEU A 3 11.23 -5.99 19.15
CA LEU A 3 10.54 -4.73 19.36
C LEU A 3 9.04 -4.98 19.55
N PRO A 4 8.32 -4.15 20.34
CA PRO A 4 6.87 -4.23 20.46
C PRO A 4 6.15 -4.27 19.11
N THR A 5 6.59 -3.47 18.12
CA THR A 5 5.99 -3.36 16.79
C THR A 5 6.45 -4.43 15.79
N GLN A 6 7.24 -5.44 16.21
CA GLN A 6 7.75 -6.47 15.31
C GLN A 6 6.67 -7.16 14.44
N PRO A 7 5.46 -7.49 14.94
CA PRO A 7 4.43 -8.09 14.10
C PRO A 7 4.04 -7.25 12.88
N LEU A 8 3.92 -5.93 13.05
CA LEU A 8 3.57 -5.02 11.95
C LEU A 8 4.73 -4.88 10.94
N ARG A 9 5.98 -4.88 11.42
CA ARG A 9 7.16 -4.92 10.53
C ARG A 9 7.23 -6.21 9.72
N ASP A 10 6.86 -7.34 10.33
CA ASP A 10 6.81 -8.64 9.65
C ASP A 10 5.69 -8.65 8.58
N GLU A 11 4.54 -8.02 8.86
CA GLU A 11 3.48 -7.79 7.87
C GLU A 11 3.99 -6.94 6.70
N HIS A 12 4.61 -5.78 6.97
CA HIS A 12 5.19 -4.91 5.95
C HIS A 12 6.24 -5.64 5.10
N ALA A 13 7.11 -6.42 5.73
CA ALA A 13 8.09 -7.24 5.04
C ALA A 13 7.44 -8.24 4.06
N GLY A 14 6.24 -8.74 4.37
CA GLY A 14 5.43 -9.55 3.48
C GLY A 14 4.87 -8.79 2.26
N LEU A 15 4.68 -7.47 2.37
CA LEU A 15 4.13 -6.62 1.29
C LEU A 15 5.22 -6.09 0.35
N PHE A 16 6.46 -5.91 0.81
CA PHE A 16 7.55 -5.34 0.02
C PHE A 16 7.83 -6.03 -1.33
N PRO A 17 7.77 -7.37 -1.45
CA PRO A 17 7.92 -8.02 -2.76
C PRO A 17 6.87 -7.57 -3.79
N SER A 18 5.65 -7.29 -3.34
CA SER A 18 4.57 -6.77 -4.19
C SER A 18 4.78 -5.29 -4.52
N VAL A 19 5.32 -4.49 -3.60
CA VAL A 19 5.72 -3.11 -3.88
C VAL A 19 6.80 -3.06 -4.97
N ASP A 20 7.82 -3.92 -4.88
CA ASP A 20 8.86 -4.01 -5.90
C ASP A 20 8.33 -4.46 -7.26
N ARG A 21 7.29 -5.31 -7.28
CA ARG A 21 6.61 -5.74 -8.50
C ARG A 21 6.00 -4.56 -9.28
N ILE A 22 5.55 -3.49 -8.60
CA ILE A 22 5.03 -2.29 -9.27
C ILE A 22 6.08 -1.69 -10.21
N LYS A 23 7.30 -1.49 -9.70
CA LYS A 23 8.43 -0.98 -10.50
C LYS A 23 8.81 -1.93 -11.61
N GLN A 24 8.87 -3.24 -11.31
CA GLN A 24 9.19 -4.26 -12.31
C GLN A 24 8.19 -4.26 -13.46
N THR A 25 6.88 -4.20 -13.17
CA THR A 25 5.84 -4.09 -14.20
C THR A 25 6.02 -2.82 -15.04
N ALA A 26 6.36 -1.68 -14.43
CA ALA A 26 6.64 -0.45 -15.16
C ALA A 26 7.82 -0.60 -16.15
N GLU A 27 8.86 -1.35 -15.76
CA GLU A 27 10.05 -1.60 -16.56
C GLU A 27 9.82 -2.54 -17.75
N LEU A 28 8.81 -3.42 -17.67
CA LEU A 28 8.40 -4.33 -18.74
C LEU A 28 7.67 -3.61 -19.88
N ILE A 29 7.00 -2.49 -19.61
CA ILE A 29 6.18 -1.78 -20.60
C ILE A 29 7.05 -1.27 -21.75
N GLY A 30 6.79 -1.81 -22.95
CA GLY A 30 7.51 -1.51 -24.18
C GLY A 30 8.75 -2.38 -24.42
N LYS A 31 9.00 -3.39 -23.56
CA LYS A 31 10.11 -4.34 -23.69
C LYS A 31 9.66 -5.79 -23.75
N ALA A 32 8.67 -6.14 -22.94
CA ALA A 32 8.15 -7.50 -22.82
C ALA A 32 6.97 -7.76 -23.75
N SER A 33 6.51 -9.02 -23.81
CA SER A 33 5.29 -9.36 -24.53
C SER A 33 4.05 -8.73 -23.88
N SER A 34 3.00 -8.52 -24.67
CA SER A 34 1.74 -7.96 -24.15
C SER A 34 1.10 -8.88 -23.10
N GLU A 35 1.27 -10.19 -23.22
CA GLU A 35 0.80 -11.17 -22.21
C GLU A 35 1.51 -10.96 -20.86
N GLU A 36 2.84 -10.81 -20.86
CA GLU A 36 3.61 -10.56 -19.65
C GLU A 36 3.25 -9.21 -19.00
N ILE A 37 3.09 -8.16 -19.81
CA ILE A 37 2.67 -6.84 -19.33
C ILE A 37 1.28 -6.93 -18.70
N CYS A 38 0.33 -7.55 -19.39
CA CYS A 38 -1.03 -7.74 -18.92
C CYS A 38 -1.10 -8.48 -17.59
N LYS A 39 -0.36 -9.58 -17.46
CA LYS A 39 -0.27 -10.31 -16.20
C LYS A 39 0.31 -9.45 -15.08
N GLY A 40 1.40 -8.72 -15.36
CA GLY A 40 2.01 -7.83 -14.38
C GLY A 40 1.09 -6.68 -13.95
N LEU A 41 0.25 -6.17 -14.85
CA LEU A 41 -0.75 -5.14 -14.55
C LEU A 41 -1.87 -5.69 -13.67
N GLU A 42 -2.34 -6.91 -13.93
CA GLU A 42 -3.36 -7.57 -13.10
C GLU A 42 -2.82 -7.87 -11.69
N ASP A 43 -1.63 -8.48 -11.60
CA ASP A 43 -0.97 -8.78 -10.31
C ASP A 43 -0.80 -7.50 -9.47
N VAL A 44 -0.36 -6.40 -10.08
CA VAL A 44 -0.18 -5.12 -9.39
C VAL A 44 -1.51 -4.51 -9.00
N TYR A 45 -2.52 -4.54 -9.88
CA TYR A 45 -3.84 -4.02 -9.57
C TYR A 45 -4.47 -4.78 -8.40
N ASP A 46 -4.43 -6.11 -8.42
CA ASP A 46 -4.97 -6.94 -7.35
C ASP A 46 -4.28 -6.67 -6.02
N PHE A 47 -2.95 -6.56 -6.02
CA PHE A 47 -2.21 -6.15 -4.83
C PHE A 47 -2.68 -4.79 -4.30
N LEU A 48 -2.70 -3.76 -5.14
CA LEU A 48 -3.03 -2.41 -4.70
C LEU A 48 -4.48 -2.30 -4.23
N ALA A 49 -5.43 -2.84 -4.99
CA ALA A 49 -6.85 -2.71 -4.76
C ALA A 49 -7.38 -3.60 -3.63
N HIS A 50 -6.83 -4.81 -3.49
CA HIS A 50 -7.38 -5.84 -2.61
C HIS A 50 -6.49 -6.20 -1.41
N HIS A 51 -5.23 -5.75 -1.38
CA HIS A 51 -4.35 -5.96 -0.23
C HIS A 51 -3.91 -4.63 0.40
N LEU A 52 -3.19 -3.79 -0.36
CA LEU A 52 -2.62 -2.56 0.16
C LEU A 52 -3.70 -1.58 0.65
N LYS A 53 -4.78 -1.41 -0.11
CA LYS A 53 -5.90 -0.55 0.27
C LYS A 53 -6.58 -0.99 1.56
N ILE A 54 -6.67 -2.30 1.81
CA ILE A 54 -7.26 -2.86 3.03
C ILE A 54 -6.34 -2.58 4.22
N HIS A 55 -5.04 -2.83 4.05
CA HIS A 55 -4.02 -2.53 5.04
C HIS A 55 -4.03 -1.03 5.43
N ALA A 56 -3.97 -0.13 4.44
CA ALA A 56 -4.07 1.32 4.64
C ALA A 56 -5.33 1.74 5.43
N GLY A 57 -6.48 1.13 5.13
CA GLY A 57 -7.73 1.38 5.86
C GLY A 57 -7.67 0.89 7.32
N ALA A 58 -6.99 -0.23 7.57
CA ALA A 58 -6.80 -0.74 8.92
C ALA A 58 -5.86 0.15 9.75
N GLU A 59 -4.84 0.74 9.14
CA GLU A 59 -3.95 1.72 9.78
C GLU A 59 -4.69 2.99 10.18
N GLU A 60 -5.52 3.53 9.28
CA GLU A 60 -6.40 4.67 9.56
C GLU A 60 -7.32 4.40 10.76
N ALA A 61 -7.85 3.17 10.86
CA ALA A 61 -8.77 2.78 11.91
C ALA A 61 -8.08 2.53 13.27
N ALA A 62 -6.86 2.00 13.27
CA ALA A 62 -6.22 1.47 14.48
C ALA A 62 -4.88 2.14 14.83
N LEU A 63 -3.97 2.28 13.87
CA LEU A 63 -2.62 2.79 14.10
C LEU A 63 -2.60 4.31 14.25
N TYR A 64 -3.24 5.05 13.34
CA TYR A 64 -3.17 6.51 13.31
C TYR A 64 -3.78 7.19 14.54
N PRO A 65 -4.91 6.73 15.11
CA PRO A 65 -5.42 7.27 16.38
C PRO A 65 -4.42 7.14 17.54
N VAL A 66 -3.65 6.04 17.57
CA VAL A 66 -2.59 5.82 18.57
C VAL A 66 -1.44 6.80 18.37
N VAL A 67 -0.96 6.96 17.14
CA VAL A 67 0.10 7.92 16.79
C VAL A 67 -0.31 9.36 17.16
N GLN A 68 -1.52 9.77 16.78
CA GLN A 68 -2.07 11.09 17.09
C GLN A 68 -2.12 11.35 18.60
N LYS A 69 -2.54 10.35 19.39
CA LYS A 69 -2.57 10.43 20.86
C LYS A 69 -1.16 10.58 21.44
N LEU A 70 -0.20 9.79 20.98
CA LEU A 70 1.19 9.82 21.48
C LEU A 70 1.93 11.12 21.14
N LEU A 71 1.59 11.73 20.00
CA LEU A 71 2.16 12.99 19.54
C LEU A 71 1.35 14.22 19.99
N GLY A 72 0.21 14.02 20.65
CA GLY A 72 -0.63 15.10 21.18
C GLY A 72 -1.25 15.99 20.10
N SER A 73 -1.41 15.47 18.88
CA SER A 73 -1.94 16.24 17.75
C SER A 73 -2.80 15.35 16.85
N PRO A 74 -4.08 15.72 16.59
CA PRO A 74 -4.92 15.01 15.63
C PRO A 74 -4.41 15.17 14.19
N ASP A 75 -3.50 16.11 13.96
CA ASP A 75 -2.96 16.41 12.63
C ASP A 75 -1.69 15.62 12.32
N ALA A 76 -1.16 14.85 13.29
CA ALA A 76 0.11 14.16 13.20
C ALA A 76 0.21 13.13 12.06
N THR A 77 -0.94 12.62 11.59
CA THR A 77 -1.03 11.62 10.51
C THR A 77 -1.73 12.14 9.26
N LYS A 78 -2.12 13.42 9.20
CA LYS A 78 -2.84 13.98 8.03
C LYS A 78 -2.06 13.84 6.72
N THR A 79 -0.73 13.89 6.77
CA THR A 79 0.12 13.69 5.61
C THR A 79 0.06 12.24 5.11
N MET A 80 -0.06 11.27 6.02
CA MET A 80 -0.20 9.85 5.67
C MET A 80 -1.58 9.56 5.08
N SER A 81 -2.64 10.09 5.68
CA SER A 81 -3.98 9.99 5.10
C SER A 81 -4.08 10.63 3.71
N ARG A 82 -3.33 11.72 3.47
CA ARG A 82 -3.23 12.32 2.14
C ARG A 82 -2.53 11.41 1.14
N ASP A 83 -1.50 10.67 1.56
CA ASP A 83 -0.84 9.65 0.75
C ASP A 83 -1.82 8.53 0.38
N HIS A 84 -2.60 8.01 1.35
CA HIS A 84 -3.65 7.02 1.10
C HIS A 84 -4.66 7.48 0.05
N MET A 85 -5.12 8.73 0.13
CA MET A 85 -6.02 9.30 -0.87
C MET A 85 -5.38 9.34 -2.27
N GLU A 86 -4.08 9.61 -2.36
CA GLU A 86 -3.38 9.65 -3.65
C GLU A 86 -3.10 8.26 -4.20
N ILE A 87 -2.74 7.29 -3.35
CA ILE A 87 -2.66 5.87 -3.73
C ILE A 87 -4.00 5.40 -4.29
N GLY A 88 -5.12 5.75 -3.64
CA GLY A 88 -6.47 5.46 -4.14
C GLY A 88 -6.73 6.01 -5.55
N ARG A 89 -6.29 7.24 -5.85
CA ARG A 89 -6.39 7.81 -7.20
C ARG A 89 -5.58 7.04 -8.24
N TYR A 90 -4.36 6.61 -7.88
CA TYR A 90 -3.56 5.77 -8.78
C TYR A 90 -4.19 4.40 -9.00
N ILE A 91 -4.85 3.81 -8.00
CA ILE A 91 -5.59 2.56 -8.15
C ILE A 91 -6.73 2.72 -9.15
N ASP A 92 -7.53 3.77 -9.01
CA ASP A 92 -8.65 4.04 -9.93
C ASP A 92 -8.16 4.30 -11.36
N GLU A 93 -7.05 5.04 -11.50
CA GLU A 93 -6.45 5.30 -12.80
C GLU A 93 -5.85 4.02 -13.44
N LEU A 94 -5.20 3.17 -12.64
CA LEU A 94 -4.70 1.87 -13.10
C LEU A 94 -5.86 0.95 -13.51
N ALA A 95 -6.98 0.95 -12.79
CA ALA A 95 -8.17 0.19 -13.15
C ALA A 95 -8.67 0.53 -14.56
N ALA A 96 -8.64 1.82 -14.91
CA ALA A 96 -9.04 2.31 -16.23
C ALA A 96 -8.02 1.96 -17.32
N LEU A 97 -6.72 1.94 -16.99
CA LEU A 97 -5.64 1.73 -17.95
C LEU A 97 -5.26 0.26 -18.14
N LYS A 98 -5.45 -0.63 -17.17
CA LYS A 98 -4.89 -2.00 -17.21
C LYS A 98 -5.47 -2.92 -18.29
N GLN A 99 -6.48 -2.46 -19.04
CA GLN A 99 -7.13 -3.27 -20.06
C GLN A 99 -6.17 -3.68 -21.17
N CYS A 100 -6.17 -4.97 -21.45
CA CYS A 100 -5.28 -5.56 -22.43
C CYS A 100 -5.77 -5.34 -23.86
N PRO A 101 -4.88 -4.93 -24.78
CA PRO A 101 -5.23 -4.71 -26.17
C PRO A 101 -5.50 -6.06 -26.87
N SER A 102 -6.61 -6.14 -27.61
CA SER A 102 -7.02 -7.34 -28.34
C SER A 102 -6.16 -7.61 -29.60
N ASP A 103 -5.53 -6.57 -30.16
CA ASP A 103 -4.57 -6.68 -31.26
C ASP A 103 -3.14 -6.98 -30.79
N GLY A 104 -2.96 -7.15 -29.48
CA GLY A 104 -1.71 -7.54 -28.85
C GLY A 104 -0.66 -6.45 -28.79
N LYS A 105 -0.99 -5.15 -28.97
CA LYS A 105 -0.01 -4.07 -28.85
C LYS A 105 -0.54 -2.87 -28.07
N PHE A 106 0.23 -2.44 -27.08
CA PHE A 106 -0.01 -1.15 -26.43
C PHE A 106 0.50 -0.01 -27.32
N SER A 107 -0.31 1.07 -27.45
CA SER A 107 0.16 2.28 -28.12
C SER A 107 1.28 2.96 -27.30
N PRO A 108 2.13 3.80 -27.92
CA PRO A 108 3.12 4.58 -27.20
C PRO A 108 2.53 5.44 -26.07
N GLU A 109 1.41 6.12 -26.33
CA GLU A 109 0.74 7.01 -25.39
C GLU A 109 0.15 6.24 -24.19
N HIS A 110 -0.44 5.07 -24.47
CA HIS A 110 -0.96 4.20 -23.42
C HIS A 110 0.18 3.62 -22.57
N SER A 111 1.28 3.22 -23.21
CA SER A 111 2.49 2.76 -22.54
C SER A 111 3.09 3.84 -21.63
N GLU A 112 3.11 5.10 -22.07
CA GLU A 112 3.56 6.24 -21.25
C GLU A 112 2.66 6.47 -20.04
N SER A 113 1.34 6.38 -20.24
CA SER A 113 0.34 6.55 -19.19
C SER A 113 0.48 5.48 -18.11
N LEU A 114 0.60 4.20 -18.51
CA LEU A 114 0.84 3.09 -17.59
C LEU A 114 2.16 3.26 -16.81
N ARG A 115 3.26 3.63 -17.48
CA ARG A 115 4.54 3.87 -16.80
C ARG A 115 4.44 5.01 -15.78
N ARG A 116 3.78 6.12 -16.12
CA ARG A 116 3.58 7.24 -15.19
C ARG A 116 2.86 6.79 -13.94
N VAL A 117 1.75 6.06 -14.09
CA VAL A 117 0.95 5.57 -12.95
C VAL A 117 1.78 4.62 -12.09
N LEU A 118 2.41 3.62 -12.70
CA LEU A 118 3.16 2.59 -11.95
C LEU A 118 4.37 3.18 -11.22
N TYR A 119 5.16 4.04 -11.86
CA TYR A 119 6.29 4.69 -11.15
C TYR A 119 5.80 5.66 -10.07
N GLY A 120 4.71 6.39 -10.33
CA GLY A 120 4.09 7.30 -9.36
C GLY A 120 3.63 6.59 -8.10
N VAL A 121 2.84 5.52 -8.26
CA VAL A 121 2.35 4.73 -7.11
C VAL A 121 3.47 3.96 -6.43
N TYR A 122 4.46 3.42 -7.17
CA TYR A 122 5.63 2.78 -6.57
C TYR A 122 6.38 3.73 -5.63
N ALA A 123 6.73 4.92 -6.13
CA ALA A 123 7.49 5.89 -5.35
C ALA A 123 6.73 6.33 -4.10
N LEU A 124 5.42 6.55 -4.23
CA LEU A 124 4.56 6.96 -3.13
C LEU A 124 4.39 5.86 -2.07
N VAL A 125 4.08 4.62 -2.49
CA VAL A 125 3.91 3.48 -1.57
C VAL A 125 5.22 3.17 -0.85
N LYS A 126 6.36 3.23 -1.56
CA LYS A 126 7.66 2.99 -0.95
C LYS A 126 7.98 4.00 0.15
N ILE A 127 7.87 5.31 -0.13
CA ILE A 127 8.15 6.33 0.89
C ILE A 127 7.10 6.31 2.02
N HIS A 128 5.88 5.87 1.73
CA HIS A 128 4.83 5.71 2.74
C HIS A 128 5.24 4.68 3.79
N PHE A 129 5.63 3.47 3.38
CA PHE A 129 6.13 2.45 4.30
C PHE A 129 7.39 2.91 5.05
N GLU A 130 8.32 3.60 4.37
CA GLU A 130 9.52 4.15 5.02
C GLU A 130 9.16 5.14 6.14
N LYS A 131 8.12 5.98 5.95
CA LYS A 131 7.64 6.88 7.02
C LYS A 131 7.13 6.09 8.23
N GLU A 132 6.40 5.00 8.03
CA GLU A 132 5.90 4.20 9.15
C GLU A 132 7.04 3.47 9.86
N GLU A 133 7.86 2.76 9.09
CA GLU A 133 8.99 1.95 9.58
C GLU A 133 10.02 2.78 10.34
N GLU A 134 10.33 3.98 9.85
CA GLU A 134 11.43 4.82 10.37
C GLU A 134 10.96 5.95 11.30
N VAL A 135 9.68 6.36 11.23
CA VAL A 135 9.16 7.46 12.06
C VAL A 135 8.17 6.95 13.09
N TYR A 136 7.08 6.31 12.68
CA TYR A 136 6.00 5.97 13.61
C TYR A 136 6.33 4.75 14.48
N LEU A 137 6.73 3.62 13.89
CA LEU A 137 6.99 2.41 14.63
C LEU A 137 8.06 2.59 15.72
N PRO A 138 9.18 3.32 15.50
CA PRO A 138 10.13 3.62 16.56
C PRO A 138 9.55 4.47 17.71
N ILE A 139 8.61 5.37 17.43
CA ILE A 139 7.91 6.14 18.49
C ILE A 139 7.06 5.20 19.34
N LEU A 140 6.34 4.27 18.71
CA LEU A 140 5.54 3.27 19.41
C LEU A 140 6.41 2.35 20.27
N ASP A 141 7.52 1.85 19.70
CA ASP A 141 8.48 0.99 20.42
C ASP A 141 9.07 1.67 21.67
N GLN A 142 9.23 3.00 21.65
CA GLN A 142 9.77 3.77 22.76
C GLN A 142 8.74 4.17 23.81
N ARG A 143 7.46 4.34 23.42
CA ARG A 143 6.44 4.99 24.24
C ARG A 143 5.29 4.08 24.67
N MET A 144 5.20 2.89 24.11
CA MET A 144 4.14 1.93 24.41
C MET A 144 4.69 0.65 25.00
N THR A 145 3.89 0.01 25.83
CA THR A 145 4.13 -1.35 26.29
C THR A 145 3.81 -2.35 25.18
N ALA A 146 4.38 -3.56 25.28
CA ALA A 146 4.07 -4.65 24.35
C ALA A 146 2.59 -5.07 24.40
N GLU A 147 1.88 -4.80 25.49
CA GLU A 147 0.44 -5.07 25.61
C GLU A 147 -0.39 -4.06 24.82
N GLU A 148 -0.09 -2.76 24.95
CA GLU A 148 -0.79 -1.71 24.20
C GLU A 148 -0.56 -1.83 22.69
N VAL A 149 0.66 -2.20 22.26
CA VAL A 149 0.94 -2.43 20.83
C VAL A 149 0.19 -3.66 20.31
N ARG A 150 0.08 -4.72 21.12
CA ARG A 150 -0.70 -5.91 20.75
C ARG A 150 -2.18 -5.59 20.61
N GLU A 151 -2.74 -4.78 21.52
CA GLU A 151 -4.14 -4.35 21.43
C GLU A 151 -4.41 -3.52 20.17
N MET A 152 -3.49 -2.60 19.83
CA MET A 152 -3.56 -1.83 18.58
C MET A 152 -3.52 -2.77 17.36
N TYR A 153 -2.59 -3.72 17.33
CA TYR A 153 -2.45 -4.66 16.22
C TYR A 153 -3.69 -5.54 16.05
N THR A 154 -4.29 -6.04 17.15
CA THR A 154 -5.57 -6.78 17.08
C THR A 154 -6.71 -5.94 16.51
N LYS A 155 -6.77 -4.63 16.81
CA LYS A 155 -7.75 -3.74 16.19
C LYS A 155 -7.51 -3.55 14.70
N MET A 156 -6.24 -3.48 14.30
CA MET A 156 -5.85 -3.40 12.90
C MET A 156 -6.27 -4.67 12.14
N GLU A 157 -5.99 -5.86 12.67
CA GLU A 157 -6.42 -7.15 12.09
C GLU A 157 -7.95 -7.23 11.97
N ALA A 158 -8.68 -6.78 12.99
CA ALA A 158 -10.15 -6.75 12.96
C ALA A 158 -10.68 -5.82 11.86
N ALA A 159 -10.15 -4.61 11.74
CA ALA A 159 -10.52 -3.67 10.70
C ALA A 159 -10.22 -4.20 9.28
N ALA A 160 -9.06 -4.84 9.09
CA ALA A 160 -8.71 -5.50 7.83
C ALA A 160 -9.68 -6.63 7.50
N HIS A 161 -10.06 -7.44 8.49
CA HIS A 161 -11.02 -8.53 8.32
C HIS A 161 -12.42 -8.03 7.93
N GLU A 162 -12.91 -6.99 8.61
CA GLU A 162 -14.19 -6.36 8.29
C GLU A 162 -14.21 -5.79 6.87
N ALA A 163 -13.13 -5.12 6.44
CA ALA A 163 -13.00 -4.60 5.09
C ALA A 163 -12.97 -5.72 4.02
N MET A 164 -12.26 -6.83 4.29
CA MET A 164 -12.27 -8.00 3.40
C MET A 164 -13.67 -8.61 3.25
N GLN A 165 -14.41 -8.74 4.35
CA GLN A 165 -15.79 -9.25 4.31
C GLN A 165 -16.71 -8.34 3.51
N ALA A 166 -16.57 -7.02 3.65
CA ALA A 166 -17.36 -6.04 2.91
C ALA A 166 -17.10 -6.04 1.40
N LEU A 167 -15.92 -6.46 0.95
CA LEU A 167 -15.61 -6.63 -0.47
C LEU A 167 -16.16 -7.94 -1.08
N ALA A 168 -16.42 -8.94 -0.23
CA ALA A 168 -16.89 -10.26 -0.65
C ALA A 168 -18.43 -10.39 -0.71
N GLY A 169 -19.17 -9.47 -0.10
CA GLY A 169 -20.64 -9.43 -0.06
C GLY A 169 -21.24 -8.43 -1.03
#